data_AF-A0A1Q3MIF8-F1
#
_entry.id   AF-A0A1Q3MIF8-F1
#
_cell.length_a   1.000
_cell.length_b   1.000
_cell.length_c   1.000
_cell.angle_alpha   90.00
_cell.angle_beta   90.00
_cell.angle_gamma   90.00
#
_symmetry.space_group_name_H-M   'P 1'
#
loop_
_entity.id
_entity.type
_entity.pdbx_description
1 polymer ?
#
loop_
_entity_poly.entity_id
_entity_poly.type
_entity_poly.pdbx_seq_one_letter_code
_entity_poly.pdbx_strand_id
1 'polypeptide(L)'
;MKIMKHALLVLALLFALVGSSIAQTSDKAKRAAETMDKFRQVDVLTMLLPMVLTKEQIRKILPDIEKARQDVKKQEQEEADLILKYSERVDQAIKAGVDEGEVPKSDLLREMRALVQTMTMKRRAVASDNVDLVFATVKKVLNEGQLKAAANSLRASDFMPADKAEALSEDDKVKLFVREILLEPHAYEILVKMQAGKRG
;
A
#
# COMPACT_ATOMS: atom_id res chain seq x y z
N MET A 1 39.29 46.27 -18.95
CA MET A 1 39.52 44.92 -18.37
C MET A 1 39.17 44.78 -16.86
N LYS A 2 38.38 45.69 -16.25
CA LYS A 2 37.87 45.53 -14.86
C LYS A 2 36.40 45.07 -14.78
N ILE A 3 35.59 45.40 -15.79
CA ILE A 3 34.16 45.05 -15.85
C ILE A 3 33.94 43.54 -16.06
N MET A 4 34.80 42.90 -16.86
CA MET A 4 34.72 41.46 -17.18
C MET A 4 34.98 40.54 -15.97
N LYS A 5 35.74 41.00 -14.97
CA LYS A 5 36.04 40.22 -13.75
C LYS A 5 34.88 40.19 -12.74
N HIS A 6 34.02 41.21 -12.75
CA HIS A 6 32.86 41.29 -11.86
C HIS A 6 31.66 40.52 -12.44
N ALA A 7 31.51 40.50 -13.77
CA ALA A 7 30.48 39.72 -14.45
C ALA A 7 30.66 38.20 -14.23
N LEU A 8 31.90 37.71 -14.22
CA LEU A 8 32.19 36.29 -14.00
C LEU A 8 31.91 35.84 -12.55
N LEU A 9 32.07 36.75 -11.58
CA LEU A 9 31.91 36.47 -10.14
C LEU A 9 30.44 36.45 -9.71
N VAL A 10 29.60 37.26 -10.36
CA VAL A 10 28.14 37.25 -10.17
C VAL A 10 27.52 35.98 -10.79
N LEU A 11 28.03 35.52 -11.93
CA LEU A 11 27.55 34.29 -12.57
C LEU A 11 27.87 33.03 -11.75
N ALA A 12 29.05 32.96 -11.12
CA ALA A 12 29.44 31.84 -10.25
C ALA A 12 28.60 31.76 -8.95
N LEU A 13 28.18 32.90 -8.38
CA LEU A 13 27.29 32.94 -7.22
C LEU A 13 25.86 32.49 -7.54
N LEU A 14 25.38 32.73 -8.77
CA LEU A 14 24.06 32.28 -9.22
C LEU A 14 23.99 30.76 -9.41
N PHE A 15 25.08 30.10 -9.82
CA PHE A 15 25.10 28.63 -9.94
C PHE A 15 25.14 27.90 -8.57
N ALA A 16 25.71 28.50 -7.52
CA ALA A 16 25.74 27.90 -6.18
C ALA A 16 24.36 27.88 -5.48
N LEU A 17 23.47 28.81 -5.84
CA LEU A 17 22.11 28.91 -5.27
C LEU A 17 21.12 27.91 -5.88
N VAL A 18 21.37 27.42 -7.11
CA VAL A 18 20.45 26.48 -7.79
C VAL A 18 20.69 25.03 -7.34
N GLY A 19 21.92 24.65 -6.97
CA GLY A 19 22.22 23.30 -6.46
C GLY A 19 21.66 23.02 -5.07
N SER A 20 21.52 24.05 -4.24
CA SER A 20 21.06 23.91 -2.84
C SER A 20 19.54 23.69 -2.73
N SER A 21 18.75 24.19 -3.68
CA SER A 21 17.29 24.06 -3.65
C SER A 21 16.80 22.65 -4.01
N ILE A 22 17.48 21.98 -4.96
CA ILE A 22 17.12 20.62 -5.41
C ILE A 22 17.37 19.58 -4.29
N ALA A 23 18.51 19.67 -3.60
CA ALA A 23 18.83 18.79 -2.47
C ALA A 23 17.92 19.04 -1.24
N GLN A 24 17.54 20.28 -0.97
CA GLN A 24 16.62 20.61 0.12
C GLN A 24 15.19 20.14 -0.17
N THR A 25 14.76 20.12 -1.45
CA THR A 25 13.46 19.56 -1.85
C THR A 25 13.40 18.05 -1.68
N SER A 26 14.47 17.30 -1.99
CA SER A 26 14.48 15.84 -1.81
C SER A 26 14.47 15.45 -0.33
N ASP A 27 15.23 16.14 0.53
CA ASP A 27 15.25 15.87 1.96
C ASP A 27 13.92 16.19 2.64
N LYS A 28 13.29 17.31 2.26
CA LYS A 28 11.97 17.66 2.78
C LYS A 28 10.91 16.65 2.33
N ALA A 29 10.91 16.23 1.07
CA ALA A 29 9.97 15.25 0.55
C ALA A 29 10.14 13.88 1.20
N LYS A 30 11.39 13.43 1.39
CA LYS A 30 11.70 12.19 2.11
C LYS A 30 11.21 12.23 3.56
N ARG A 31 11.50 13.30 4.31
CA ARG A 31 11.01 13.47 5.68
C ARG A 31 9.48 13.52 5.75
N ALA A 32 8.83 14.13 4.76
CA ALA A 32 7.37 14.15 4.68
C ALA A 32 6.81 12.73 4.48
N ALA A 33 7.40 11.94 3.57
CA ALA A 33 7.01 10.54 3.36
C ALA A 33 7.21 9.70 4.64
N GLU A 34 8.36 9.81 5.29
CA GLU A 34 8.63 9.13 6.57
C GLU A 34 7.64 9.55 7.68
N THR A 35 7.18 10.81 7.67
CA THR A 35 6.18 11.29 8.63
C THR A 35 4.80 10.71 8.33
N MET A 36 4.43 10.59 7.06
CA MET A 36 3.18 9.93 6.65
C MET A 36 3.15 8.45 7.06
N ASP A 37 4.26 7.73 6.94
CA ASP A 37 4.36 6.34 7.43
C ASP A 37 4.15 6.26 8.94
N LYS A 38 4.63 7.25 9.70
CA LYS A 38 4.40 7.32 11.15
C LYS A 38 2.93 7.62 11.47
N PHE A 39 2.26 8.46 10.69
CA PHE A 39 0.81 8.68 10.85
C PHE A 39 0.04 7.36 10.68
N ARG A 40 0.37 6.57 9.65
CA ARG A 40 -0.23 5.25 9.45
C ARG A 40 0.02 4.31 10.63
N GLN A 41 1.23 4.28 11.17
CA GLN A 41 1.53 3.48 12.37
C GLN A 41 0.70 3.91 13.59
N VAL A 42 0.49 5.21 13.78
CA VAL A 42 -0.36 5.74 14.86
C VAL A 42 -1.83 5.36 14.65
N ASP A 43 -2.33 5.43 13.41
CA ASP A 43 -3.70 5.03 13.08
C ASP A 43 -3.92 3.55 13.38
N VAL A 44 -3.00 2.67 12.94
CA VAL A 44 -3.05 1.24 13.22
C VAL A 44 -3.00 0.95 14.73
N LEU A 45 -2.12 1.63 15.49
CA LEU A 45 -2.07 1.49 16.94
C LEU A 45 -3.39 1.91 17.61
N THR A 46 -4.02 2.98 17.12
CA THR A 46 -5.30 3.47 17.64
C THR A 46 -6.40 2.41 17.49
N MET A 47 -6.32 1.59 16.45
CA MET A 47 -7.27 0.51 16.20
C MET A 47 -6.90 -0.79 16.94
N LEU A 48 -5.61 -1.09 17.10
CA LEU A 48 -5.13 -2.34 17.73
C LEU A 48 -5.07 -2.30 19.25
N LEU A 49 -4.77 -1.15 19.87
CA LEU A 49 -4.60 -1.07 21.33
C LEU A 49 -5.90 -1.33 22.11
N PRO A 50 -7.08 -0.80 21.71
CA PRO A 50 -8.34 -1.07 22.38
C PRO A 50 -8.78 -2.54 22.36
N MET A 51 -8.22 -3.33 21.43
CA MET A 51 -8.50 -4.77 21.33
C MET A 51 -7.90 -5.59 22.47
N VAL A 52 -6.94 -5.01 23.22
CA VAL A 52 -6.23 -5.63 24.34
C VAL A 52 -5.77 -7.06 24.00
N LEU A 53 -5.21 -7.23 22.78
CA LEU A 53 -4.77 -8.54 22.29
C LEU A 53 -3.67 -9.10 23.19
N THR A 54 -3.86 -10.34 23.66
CA THR A 54 -2.83 -11.04 24.43
C THR A 54 -1.68 -11.45 23.51
N LYS A 55 -0.50 -11.68 24.10
CA LYS A 55 0.67 -12.16 23.34
C LYS A 55 0.39 -13.47 22.62
N GLU A 56 -0.41 -14.35 23.23
CA GLU A 56 -0.79 -15.64 22.64
C GLU A 56 -1.76 -15.46 21.47
N GLN A 57 -2.71 -14.52 21.56
CA GLN A 57 -3.59 -14.20 20.45
C GLN A 57 -2.80 -13.66 19.25
N ILE A 58 -1.88 -12.73 19.51
CA ILE A 58 -0.99 -12.18 18.47
C ILE A 58 -0.13 -13.29 17.86
N ARG A 59 0.44 -14.19 18.68
CA ARG A 59 1.23 -15.33 18.21
C ARG A 59 0.49 -16.22 17.22
N LYS A 60 -0.82 -16.42 17.43
CA LYS A 60 -1.65 -17.25 16.56
C LYS A 60 -2.06 -16.56 15.26
N ILE A 61 -2.24 -15.24 15.29
CA ILE A 61 -2.70 -14.46 14.12
C ILE A 61 -1.53 -14.12 13.18
N LEU A 62 -0.33 -13.83 13.72
CA LEU A 62 0.83 -13.38 12.96
C LEU A 62 1.22 -14.30 11.77
N PRO A 63 1.21 -15.64 11.88
CA PRO A 63 1.56 -16.52 10.76
C PRO A 63 0.67 -16.33 9.54
N ASP A 64 -0.63 -16.11 9.74
CA ASP A 64 -1.58 -15.92 8.63
C ASP A 64 -1.41 -14.55 7.98
N ILE A 65 -1.09 -13.51 8.76
CA ILE A 65 -0.73 -12.19 8.22
C ILE A 65 0.56 -12.28 7.40
N GLU A 66 1.58 -13.00 7.88
CA GLU A 66 2.83 -13.17 7.13
C GLU A 66 2.59 -13.93 5.82
N LYS A 67 1.77 -14.98 5.85
CA LYS A 67 1.37 -15.69 4.64
C LYS A 67 0.67 -14.77 3.64
N ALA A 68 -0.28 -13.96 4.09
CA ALA A 68 -0.95 -12.98 3.25
C ALA A 68 0.05 -11.98 2.60
N ARG A 69 1.07 -11.52 3.35
CA ARG A 69 2.14 -10.66 2.80
C ARG A 69 2.96 -11.37 1.74
N GLN A 70 3.25 -12.66 1.91
CA GLN A 70 3.97 -13.46 0.93
C GLN A 70 3.14 -13.68 -0.34
N ASP A 71 1.85 -13.93 -0.19
CA ASP A 71 0.93 -14.11 -1.33
C ASP A 71 0.82 -12.82 -2.18
N VAL A 72 0.79 -11.64 -1.55
CA VAL A 72 0.86 -10.35 -2.26
C VAL A 72 2.18 -10.19 -3.01
N LYS A 73 3.32 -10.47 -2.38
CA LYS A 73 4.64 -10.38 -3.04
C LYS A 73 4.74 -11.32 -4.23
N LYS A 74 4.23 -12.54 -4.12
CA LYS A 74 4.19 -13.51 -5.21
C LYS A 74 3.34 -13.00 -6.36
N GLN A 75 2.16 -12.46 -6.06
CA GLN A 75 1.28 -11.85 -7.06
C GLN A 75 1.97 -10.67 -7.77
N GLU A 76 2.67 -9.79 -7.05
CA GLU A 76 3.43 -8.68 -7.64
C GLU A 76 4.52 -9.17 -8.61
N GLN A 77 5.22 -10.25 -8.25
CA GLN A 77 6.22 -10.87 -9.14
C GLN A 77 5.57 -11.46 -10.40
N GLU A 78 4.48 -12.21 -10.26
CA GLU A 78 3.74 -12.77 -11.39
C GLU A 78 3.22 -11.66 -12.33
N GLU A 79 2.78 -10.52 -11.78
CA GLU A 79 2.36 -9.37 -12.57
C GLU A 79 3.52 -8.69 -13.30
N ALA A 80 4.66 -8.51 -12.63
CA ALA A 80 5.86 -7.96 -13.26
C ALA A 80 6.30 -8.81 -14.45
N ASP A 81 6.32 -10.14 -14.30
CA ASP A 81 6.66 -11.08 -15.37
C ASP A 81 5.68 -10.99 -16.55
N LEU A 82 4.40 -10.77 -16.27
CA LEU A 82 3.39 -10.61 -17.33
C LEU A 82 3.54 -9.27 -18.07
N ILE A 83 3.82 -8.18 -17.37
CA ILE A 83 4.01 -6.85 -17.97
C ILE A 83 5.26 -6.84 -18.86
N LEU A 84 6.36 -7.42 -18.39
CA LEU A 84 7.64 -7.42 -19.11
C LEU A 84 7.56 -8.14 -20.46
N LYS A 85 6.64 -9.10 -20.63
CA LYS A 85 6.38 -9.75 -21.94
C LYS A 85 5.90 -8.79 -23.02
N TYR A 86 5.36 -7.63 -22.65
CA TYR A 86 4.87 -6.61 -23.58
C TYR A 86 5.85 -5.45 -23.79
N SER A 87 6.97 -5.41 -23.05
CA SER A 87 7.87 -4.25 -23.01
C SER A 87 8.31 -3.81 -24.42
N GLU A 88 8.86 -4.72 -25.22
CA GLU A 88 9.37 -4.38 -26.54
C GLU A 88 8.28 -3.85 -27.49
N ARG A 89 7.09 -4.47 -27.48
CA ARG A 89 5.96 -4.04 -28.32
C ARG A 89 5.42 -2.67 -27.90
N VAL A 90 5.44 -2.39 -26.60
CA VAL A 90 5.06 -1.08 -26.06
C VAL A 90 6.10 -0.04 -26.45
N ASP A 91 7.40 -0.34 -26.31
CA ASP A 91 8.48 0.57 -26.69
C ASP A 91 8.44 0.90 -28.19
N GLN A 92 8.21 -0.10 -29.03
CA GLN A 92 8.02 0.08 -30.48
C GLN A 92 6.80 0.95 -30.79
N ALA A 93 5.67 0.73 -30.13
CA ALA A 93 4.47 1.52 -30.34
C ALA A 93 4.63 2.98 -29.87
N ILE A 94 5.36 3.21 -28.78
CA ILE A 94 5.71 4.56 -28.31
C ILE A 94 6.60 5.24 -29.35
N LYS A 95 7.64 4.55 -29.83
CA LYS A 95 8.55 5.11 -30.84
C LYS A 95 7.81 5.48 -32.12
N ALA A 96 7.00 4.58 -32.68
CA ALA A 96 6.22 4.86 -33.89
C ALA A 96 5.25 6.03 -33.68
N GLY A 97 4.61 6.14 -32.51
CA GLY A 97 3.73 7.26 -32.20
C GLY A 97 4.45 8.60 -32.07
N VAL A 98 5.63 8.62 -31.46
CA VAL A 98 6.43 9.85 -31.25
C VAL A 98 7.14 10.30 -32.53
N ASP A 99 7.77 9.36 -33.23
CA ASP A 99 8.64 9.65 -34.36
C ASP A 99 7.85 9.76 -35.68
N GLU A 100 6.82 8.94 -35.85
CA GLU A 100 6.12 8.75 -37.13
C GLU A 100 4.65 9.22 -37.08
N GLY A 101 4.15 9.61 -35.90
CA GLY A 101 2.76 10.01 -35.70
C GLY A 101 1.76 8.86 -35.84
N GLU A 102 2.22 7.61 -35.75
CA GLU A 102 1.37 6.42 -35.86
C GLU A 102 0.53 6.20 -34.60
N VAL A 103 -0.76 5.91 -34.79
CA VAL A 103 -1.63 5.52 -33.69
C VAL A 103 -1.36 4.06 -33.31
N PRO A 104 -1.20 3.71 -32.02
CA PRO A 104 -1.01 2.33 -31.59
C PRO A 104 -2.10 1.39 -32.11
N LYS A 105 -1.68 0.20 -32.59
CA LYS A 105 -2.58 -0.78 -33.20
C LYS A 105 -3.64 -1.28 -32.20
N SER A 106 -4.84 -1.55 -32.73
CA SER A 106 -6.01 -1.90 -31.91
C SER A 106 -5.88 -3.25 -31.18
N ASP A 107 -5.08 -4.17 -31.70
CA ASP A 107 -4.73 -5.45 -31.08
C ASP A 107 -3.87 -5.26 -29.83
N LEU A 108 -2.82 -4.45 -29.90
CA LEU A 108 -1.97 -4.11 -28.75
C LEU A 108 -2.80 -3.45 -27.63
N LEU A 109 -3.64 -2.47 -28.00
CA LEU A 109 -4.52 -1.79 -27.03
C LEU A 109 -5.51 -2.76 -26.37
N ARG A 110 -6.06 -3.72 -27.12
CA ARG A 110 -6.98 -4.74 -26.59
C ARG A 110 -6.27 -5.67 -25.61
N GLU A 111 -5.07 -6.14 -25.96
CA GLU A 111 -4.27 -7.01 -25.11
C GLU A 111 -3.86 -6.34 -23.80
N MET A 112 -3.42 -5.07 -23.86
CA MET A 112 -3.10 -4.29 -22.66
C MET A 112 -4.32 -4.14 -21.73
N ARG A 113 -5.51 -3.87 -22.28
CA ARG A 113 -6.74 -3.80 -21.47
C ARG A 113 -7.07 -5.14 -20.83
N ALA A 114 -6.98 -6.23 -21.57
CA ALA A 114 -7.22 -7.58 -21.05
C ALA A 114 -6.21 -7.94 -19.94
N LEU A 115 -4.95 -7.55 -20.09
CA LEU A 115 -3.92 -7.74 -19.08
C LEU A 115 -4.26 -6.97 -17.80
N VAL A 116 -4.58 -5.69 -17.89
CA VAL A 116 -4.97 -4.86 -16.73
C VAL A 116 -6.21 -5.42 -16.02
N GLN A 117 -7.22 -5.87 -16.78
CA GLN A 117 -8.41 -6.51 -16.21
C GLN A 117 -8.06 -7.81 -15.47
N THR A 118 -7.22 -8.65 -16.08
CA THR A 118 -6.77 -9.92 -15.49
C THR A 118 -6.01 -9.68 -14.19
N MET A 119 -5.05 -8.75 -14.18
CA MET A 119 -4.32 -8.37 -12.97
C MET A 119 -5.28 -7.87 -11.90
N THR A 120 -6.20 -6.95 -12.24
CA THR A 120 -7.20 -6.42 -11.31
C THR A 120 -8.05 -7.53 -10.67
N MET A 121 -8.50 -8.51 -11.44
CA MET A 121 -9.27 -9.65 -10.92
C MET A 121 -8.41 -10.51 -9.98
N LYS A 122 -7.16 -10.81 -10.37
CA LYS A 122 -6.23 -11.56 -9.52
C LYS A 122 -5.94 -10.84 -8.20
N ARG A 123 -5.68 -9.52 -8.22
CA ARG A 123 -5.46 -8.74 -6.99
C ARG A 123 -6.64 -8.86 -6.04
N ARG A 124 -7.86 -8.78 -6.58
CA ARG A 124 -9.10 -8.92 -5.77
C ARG A 124 -9.24 -10.31 -5.18
N ALA A 125 -8.95 -11.35 -5.95
CA ALA A 125 -8.99 -12.73 -5.45
C ALA A 125 -7.98 -12.94 -4.31
N VAL A 126 -6.71 -12.56 -4.52
CA VAL A 126 -5.66 -12.65 -3.49
C VAL A 126 -6.03 -11.85 -2.24
N ALA A 127 -6.52 -10.62 -2.40
CA ALA A 127 -6.97 -9.82 -1.27
C ALA A 127 -8.14 -10.49 -0.51
N SER A 128 -9.12 -11.06 -1.21
CA SER A 128 -10.24 -11.76 -0.60
C SER A 128 -9.80 -13.01 0.16
N ASP A 129 -8.98 -13.84 -0.47
CA ASP A 129 -8.46 -15.08 0.11
C ASP A 129 -7.63 -14.80 1.37
N ASN A 130 -6.81 -13.74 1.34
CA ASN A 130 -6.02 -13.29 2.48
C ASN A 130 -6.89 -12.80 3.65
N VAL A 131 -7.95 -12.05 3.34
CA VAL A 131 -8.92 -11.60 4.36
C VAL A 131 -9.60 -12.81 5.00
N ASP A 132 -10.09 -13.76 4.20
CA ASP A 132 -10.77 -14.95 4.70
C ASP A 132 -9.84 -15.84 5.54
N LEU A 133 -8.58 -15.99 5.12
CA LEU A 133 -7.55 -16.71 5.87
C LEU A 133 -7.36 -16.11 7.28
N VAL A 134 -7.05 -14.83 7.37
CA VAL A 134 -6.80 -14.17 8.67
C VAL A 134 -8.08 -14.10 9.50
N PHE A 135 -9.22 -13.83 8.88
CA PHE A 135 -10.53 -13.81 9.53
C PHE A 135 -10.85 -15.14 10.22
N ALA A 136 -10.58 -16.27 9.56
CA ALA A 136 -10.83 -17.59 10.12
C ALA A 136 -10.06 -17.83 11.44
N THR A 137 -8.84 -17.33 11.54
CA THR A 137 -8.03 -17.40 12.77
C THR A 137 -8.49 -16.38 13.80
N VAL A 138 -8.80 -15.14 13.39
CA VAL A 138 -9.37 -14.11 14.26
C VAL A 138 -10.63 -14.59 14.96
N LYS A 139 -11.59 -15.19 14.23
CA LYS A 139 -12.84 -15.77 14.78
C LYS A 139 -12.60 -16.85 15.83
N LYS A 140 -11.53 -17.64 15.69
CA LYS A 140 -11.19 -18.72 16.63
C LYS A 140 -10.45 -18.22 17.87
N VAL A 141 -9.71 -17.13 17.75
CA VAL A 141 -8.72 -16.68 18.75
C VAL A 141 -9.24 -15.52 19.59
N LEU A 142 -10.08 -14.67 19.03
CA LEU A 142 -10.68 -13.55 19.74
C LEU A 142 -11.93 -13.97 20.51
N ASN A 143 -12.15 -13.34 21.66
CA ASN A 143 -13.41 -13.50 22.40
C ASN A 143 -14.51 -12.61 21.80
N GLU A 144 -15.75 -12.81 22.25
CA GLU A 144 -16.92 -12.07 21.74
C GLU A 144 -16.77 -10.54 21.91
N GLY A 145 -16.25 -10.08 23.04
CA GLY A 145 -16.03 -8.65 23.29
C GLY A 145 -15.03 -8.04 22.32
N GLN A 146 -13.96 -8.76 22.00
CA GLN A 146 -12.97 -8.36 21.01
C GLN A 146 -13.53 -8.39 19.60
N LEU A 147 -14.31 -9.40 19.22
CA LEU A 147 -14.96 -9.46 17.91
C LEU A 147 -15.94 -8.28 17.71
N LYS A 148 -16.72 -7.94 18.74
CA LYS A 148 -17.57 -6.75 18.76
C LYS A 148 -16.77 -5.45 18.66
N ALA A 149 -15.63 -5.37 19.35
CA ALA A 149 -14.75 -4.21 19.24
C ALA A 149 -14.18 -4.06 17.81
N ALA A 150 -13.73 -5.15 17.19
CA ALA A 150 -13.27 -5.16 15.81
C ALA A 150 -14.39 -4.72 14.85
N ALA A 151 -15.59 -5.28 14.96
CA ALA A 151 -16.72 -4.94 14.10
C ALA A 151 -17.16 -3.47 14.18
N ASN A 152 -16.91 -2.79 15.31
CA ASN A 152 -17.30 -1.40 15.53
C ASN A 152 -16.13 -0.41 15.46
N SER A 153 -14.91 -0.89 15.24
CA SER A 153 -13.70 -0.04 15.19
C SER A 153 -13.65 0.87 13.96
N LEU A 154 -14.33 0.48 12.88
CA LEU A 154 -14.34 1.18 11.61
C LEU A 154 -15.76 1.58 11.20
N ARG A 155 -15.87 2.75 10.58
CA ARG A 155 -17.10 3.19 9.93
C ARG A 155 -17.09 2.67 8.50
N ALA A 156 -17.93 1.69 8.20
CA ALA A 156 -17.99 1.09 6.86
C ALA A 156 -18.27 2.12 5.74
N SER A 157 -19.00 3.20 6.05
CA SER A 157 -19.28 4.33 5.14
C SER A 157 -18.03 5.02 4.60
N ASP A 158 -16.89 4.89 5.27
CA ASP A 158 -15.64 5.53 4.86
C ASP A 158 -14.99 4.78 3.67
N PHE A 159 -15.44 3.56 3.40
CA PHE A 159 -14.87 2.66 2.38
C PHE A 159 -15.86 2.25 1.29
N MET A 160 -17.16 2.45 1.52
CA MET A 160 -18.21 2.02 0.58
C MET A 160 -19.47 2.90 0.67
N PRO A 161 -20.34 2.86 -0.34
CA PRO A 161 -21.64 3.54 -0.31
C PRO A 161 -22.45 3.22 0.95
N ALA A 162 -23.24 4.19 1.42
CA ALA A 162 -23.96 4.11 2.69
C ALA A 162 -24.95 2.93 2.76
N ASP A 163 -25.70 2.68 1.68
CA ASP A 163 -26.63 1.56 1.55
C ASP A 163 -25.93 0.20 1.73
N LYS A 164 -24.70 0.07 1.22
CA LYS A 164 -23.89 -1.15 1.39
C LYS A 164 -23.28 -1.24 2.78
N ALA A 165 -22.88 -0.11 3.35
CA ALA A 165 -22.31 -0.04 4.69
C ALA A 165 -23.31 -0.48 5.77
N GLU A 166 -24.59 -0.09 5.62
CA GLU A 166 -25.68 -0.47 6.53
C GLU A 166 -26.05 -1.95 6.42
N ALA A 167 -25.88 -2.55 5.25
CA ALA A 167 -26.21 -3.95 4.98
C ALA A 167 -25.16 -4.97 5.49
N LEU A 168 -24.02 -4.52 6.02
CA LEU A 168 -22.95 -5.43 6.47
C LEU A 168 -23.36 -6.22 7.71
N SER A 169 -23.17 -7.54 7.65
CA SER A 169 -23.24 -8.39 8.83
C SER A 169 -22.10 -8.08 9.81
N GLU A 170 -22.21 -8.56 11.05
CA GLU A 170 -21.11 -8.42 12.02
C GLU A 170 -19.82 -9.09 11.51
N ASP A 171 -19.94 -10.25 10.88
CA ASP A 171 -18.80 -10.96 10.29
C ASP A 171 -18.16 -10.16 9.15
N ASP A 172 -18.96 -9.50 8.32
CA ASP A 172 -18.43 -8.62 7.26
C ASP A 172 -17.70 -7.40 7.82
N LYS A 173 -18.16 -6.86 8.95
CA LYS A 173 -17.47 -5.78 9.66
C LYS A 173 -16.16 -6.25 10.28
N VAL A 174 -16.11 -7.47 10.81
CA VAL A 174 -14.83 -8.05 11.27
C VAL A 174 -13.90 -8.30 10.08
N LYS A 175 -14.39 -8.79 8.94
CA LYS A 175 -13.58 -8.90 7.71
C LYS A 175 -13.06 -7.55 7.24
N LEU A 176 -13.86 -6.49 7.37
CA LEU A 176 -13.42 -5.12 7.09
C LEU A 176 -12.27 -4.72 8.02
N PHE A 177 -12.37 -5.00 9.33
CA PHE A 177 -11.26 -4.78 10.27
C PHE A 177 -10.00 -5.58 9.89
N VAL A 178 -10.16 -6.86 9.52
CA VAL A 178 -9.04 -7.69 9.06
C VAL A 178 -8.35 -7.02 7.86
N ARG A 179 -9.14 -6.61 6.85
CA ARG A 179 -8.64 -6.02 5.61
C ARG A 179 -7.93 -4.69 5.83
N GLU A 180 -8.55 -3.78 6.56
CA GLU A 180 -8.08 -2.39 6.67
C GLU A 180 -7.06 -2.21 7.80
N ILE A 181 -7.06 -3.08 8.81
CA ILE A 181 -6.19 -2.95 9.99
C ILE A 181 -5.17 -4.08 10.09
N LEU A 182 -5.59 -5.35 10.07
CA LEU A 182 -4.63 -6.45 10.28
C LEU A 182 -3.75 -6.76 9.07
N LEU A 183 -4.27 -6.50 7.87
CA LEU A 183 -3.53 -6.65 6.60
C LEU A 183 -2.92 -5.33 6.12
N GLU A 184 -3.00 -4.27 6.92
CA GLU A 184 -2.32 -3.01 6.64
C GLU A 184 -0.78 -3.22 6.69
N PRO A 185 0.00 -2.64 5.75
CA PRO A 185 1.45 -2.86 5.65
C PRO A 185 2.27 -2.74 6.94
N HIS A 186 1.92 -1.83 7.85
CA HIS A 186 2.62 -1.60 9.11
C HIS A 186 2.11 -2.48 10.26
N ALA A 187 0.93 -3.10 10.13
CA ALA A 187 0.31 -3.87 11.20
C ALA A 187 1.15 -5.05 11.67
N TYR A 188 1.80 -5.77 10.74
CA TYR A 188 2.64 -6.91 11.08
C TYR A 188 3.77 -6.54 12.05
N GLU A 189 4.56 -5.52 11.70
CA GLU A 189 5.71 -5.10 12.51
C GLU A 189 5.26 -4.54 13.87
N ILE A 190 4.12 -3.86 13.90
CA ILE A 190 3.50 -3.38 15.15
C ILE A 190 3.10 -4.57 16.04
N LEU A 191 2.44 -5.58 15.46
CA LEU A 191 2.02 -6.78 16.18
C LEU A 191 3.22 -7.58 16.72
N VAL A 192 4.30 -7.73 15.93
CA VAL A 192 5.56 -8.34 16.39
C VAL A 192 6.12 -7.59 17.59
N LYS A 193 6.19 -6.25 17.55
CA LYS A 193 6.64 -5.43 18.68
C LYS A 193 5.71 -5.56 19.89
N MET A 194 4.40 -5.59 19.68
CA MET A 194 3.39 -5.79 20.73
C MET A 194 3.51 -7.16 21.40
N GLN A 195 3.86 -8.21 20.65
CA GLN A 195 4.11 -9.55 21.16
C GLN A 195 5.37 -9.59 22.04
N ALA A 196 6.46 -8.96 21.59
CA ALA A 196 7.74 -8.92 22.30
C ALA A 196 7.75 -7.96 23.50
N GLY A 197 6.97 -6.88 23.44
CA GLY A 197 6.94 -5.82 24.45
C GLY A 197 6.47 -6.29 25.83
N LYS A 198 6.83 -5.53 26.87
CA LYS A 198 6.29 -5.70 28.22
C LYS A 198 4.83 -5.20 28.26
N ARG A 199 3.89 -6.02 27.78
CA ARG A 199 2.50 -5.89 28.23
C ARG A 199 2.44 -6.50 29.62
N GLY A 200 2.13 -5.65 30.60
CA GLY A 200 1.88 -6.05 31.99
C GLY A 200 0.69 -7.00 32.08
#